data_AF-A0A6N4E2U6-F1
#
_entry.id   AF-A0A6N4E2U6-F1
#
_cell.length_a   1.000
_cell.length_b   1.000
_cell.length_c   1.000
_cell.angle_alpha   90.00
_cell.angle_beta   90.00
_cell.angle_gamma   90.00
#
_symmetry.space_group_name_H-M   'P 1'
#
loop_
_entity.id
_entity.type
_entity.pdbx_description
1 polymer ?
#
loop_
_entity_poly.entity_id
_entity_poly.type
_entity_poly.pdbx_seq_one_letter_code
_entity_poly.pdbx_strand_id
1 'polypeptide(L)'
;MSDSSKEREILMVMRKVLASVVKDTTPPPGTRHTLTERTIEDIRLCFGLIAARERELADAAGAVPERPYFADQQPAASVVSIDKIGRIKPQDPEE
;
A
#
# COMPACT_ATOMS: atom_id res chain seq x y z
N MET A 1 -19.35 9.26 6.44
CA MET A 1 -17.90 9.42 6.72
C MET A 1 -17.44 8.78 8.04
N SER A 2 -18.31 8.64 9.06
CA SER A 2 -17.96 8.04 10.37
C SER A 2 -17.59 6.55 10.32
N ASP A 3 -18.29 5.77 9.51
CA ASP A 3 -18.23 4.30 9.63
C ASP A 3 -16.94 3.73 9.01
N SER A 4 -16.48 4.34 7.92
CA SER A 4 -15.21 4.01 7.27
C SER A 4 -13.99 4.33 8.16
N SER A 5 -14.07 5.35 9.02
CA SER A 5 -12.98 5.67 9.96
C SER A 5 -12.87 4.62 11.07
N LYS A 6 -14.01 4.23 11.65
CA LYS A 6 -14.07 3.17 12.67
C LYS A 6 -13.63 1.82 12.11
N GLU A 7 -14.04 1.50 10.89
CA GLU A 7 -13.63 0.27 10.22
C GLU A 7 -12.11 0.21 10.00
N ARG A 8 -11.49 1.30 9.54
CA ARG A 8 -10.02 1.38 9.42
C ARG A 8 -9.32 1.19 10.76
N GLU A 9 -9.84 1.79 11.83
CA GLU A 9 -9.28 1.63 13.17
C GLU A 9 -9.35 0.17 13.64
N ILE A 10 -10.50 -0.49 13.47
CA ILE A 10 -10.69 -1.90 13.81
C ILE A 10 -9.69 -2.78 13.05
N LEU A 11 -9.60 -2.62 11.72
CA LEU A 11 -8.68 -3.40 10.89
C LEU A 11 -7.22 -3.18 11.28
N MET A 12 -6.83 -1.94 11.57
CA MET A 12 -5.50 -1.61 12.04
C MET A 12 -5.18 -2.30 13.38
N VAL A 13 -6.10 -2.27 14.34
CA VAL A 13 -5.93 -2.92 15.64
C VAL A 13 -5.86 -4.44 15.47
N MET A 14 -6.78 -5.04 14.70
CA MET A 14 -6.77 -6.48 14.43
C MET A 14 -5.45 -6.93 13.82
N ARG A 15 -4.96 -6.23 12.78
CA ARG A 15 -3.66 -6.53 12.15
C ARG A 15 -2.51 -6.46 13.15
N LYS A 16 -2.47 -5.44 14.00
CA LYS A 16 -1.42 -5.28 15.04
C LYS A 16 -1.46 -6.40 16.07
N VAL A 17 -2.64 -6.75 16.56
CA VAL A 17 -2.82 -7.81 17.57
C VAL A 17 -2.42 -9.17 16.99
N LEU A 18 -2.94 -9.54 15.80
CA LEU A 18 -2.55 -10.77 15.12
C LEU A 18 -1.03 -10.83 14.87
N ALA A 19 -0.41 -9.72 14.48
CA ALA A 19 1.05 -9.67 14.28
C ALA A 19 1.83 -9.86 15.59
N SER A 20 1.33 -9.35 16.71
CA SER A 20 1.92 -9.62 18.04
C SER A 20 1.84 -11.10 18.37
N VAL A 21 0.67 -11.72 18.20
CA VAL A 21 0.47 -13.16 18.46
C VAL A 21 1.41 -14.00 17.60
N VAL A 22 1.57 -13.66 16.31
CA VAL A 22 2.53 -14.36 15.43
C VAL A 22 3.95 -14.22 15.94
N LYS A 23 4.39 -13.02 16.36
CA LYS A 23 5.72 -12.82 16.94
C LYS A 23 5.95 -13.64 18.20
N ASP A 24 4.96 -13.68 19.10
CA ASP A 24 5.07 -14.39 20.37
C ASP A 24 5.04 -15.91 20.20
N THR A 25 4.41 -16.40 19.12
CA THR A 25 4.29 -17.84 18.84
C THR A 25 5.35 -18.38 17.89
N THR A 26 6.07 -17.52 17.17
CA THR A 26 7.14 -17.93 16.24
C THR A 26 8.38 -18.37 17.02
N PRO A 27 8.75 -19.66 17.00
CA PRO A 27 9.90 -20.13 17.74
C PRO A 27 11.22 -19.80 17.01
N PRO A 28 12.38 -19.94 17.68
CA PRO A 28 13.67 -19.90 17.02
C PRO A 28 13.79 -20.94 15.88
N PRO A 29 14.63 -20.70 14.86
CA PRO A 29 14.86 -21.64 13.78
C PRO A 29 15.21 -23.04 14.28
N GLY A 30 14.65 -24.07 13.66
CA GLY A 30 14.90 -25.48 14.02
C GLY A 30 14.05 -26.01 15.18
N THR A 31 13.17 -25.18 15.77
CA THR A 31 12.22 -25.59 16.81
C THR A 31 10.81 -25.72 16.23
N ARG A 32 10.02 -26.67 16.73
CA ARG A 32 8.65 -26.88 16.26
C ARG A 32 7.74 -25.71 16.66
N HIS A 33 6.92 -25.24 15.72
CA HIS A 33 5.92 -24.20 15.96
C HIS A 33 4.80 -24.70 16.89
N THR A 34 4.28 -23.83 17.76
CA THR A 34 3.22 -24.17 18.73
C THR A 34 1.85 -24.27 18.08
N LEU A 35 1.59 -23.43 17.08
CA LEU A 35 0.41 -23.50 16.21
C LEU A 35 0.55 -24.59 15.16
N THR A 36 -0.59 -25.13 14.73
CA THR A 36 -0.65 -26.10 13.62
C THR A 36 -0.42 -25.40 12.28
N GLU A 37 0.07 -26.12 11.27
CA GLU A 37 0.22 -25.59 9.90
C GLU A 37 -1.09 -25.00 9.36
N ARG A 38 -2.22 -25.66 9.63
CA ARG A 38 -3.54 -25.15 9.25
C ARG A 38 -3.82 -23.78 9.88
N THR A 39 -3.57 -23.63 11.18
CA THR A 39 -3.77 -22.36 11.88
C THR A 39 -2.86 -21.26 11.33
N ILE A 40 -1.62 -21.59 10.97
CA ILE A 40 -0.69 -20.65 10.35
C ILE A 40 -1.24 -20.19 9.00
N GLU A 41 -1.78 -21.11 8.19
CA GLU A 41 -2.38 -20.80 6.90
C GLU A 41 -3.65 -19.93 7.05
N ASP A 42 -4.51 -20.25 8.02
CA ASP A 42 -5.70 -19.46 8.33
C ASP A 42 -5.32 -18.01 8.73
N ILE A 43 -4.25 -17.83 9.50
CA ILE A 43 -3.72 -16.51 9.86
C ILE A 43 -3.22 -15.74 8.62
N ARG A 44 -2.49 -16.40 7.72
CA ARG A 44 -2.03 -15.78 6.46
C ARG A 44 -3.20 -15.31 5.60
N LEU A 45 -4.22 -16.16 5.44
CA LEU A 45 -5.44 -15.82 4.73
C LEU A 45 -6.16 -14.63 5.38
N CYS A 46 -6.24 -14.60 6.70
CA CYS A 46 -6.84 -13.50 7.45
C CYS A 46 -6.10 -12.17 7.22
N PHE A 47 -4.75 -12.16 7.25
CA PHE A 47 -3.98 -10.97 6.88
C PHE A 47 -4.24 -10.51 5.44
N GLY A 48 -4.39 -11.45 4.51
CA GLY A 48 -4.77 -11.15 3.13
C GLY A 48 -6.12 -10.44 3.03
N LEU A 49 -7.13 -10.93 3.76
CA LEU A 49 -8.46 -10.31 3.81
C LEU A 49 -8.43 -8.91 4.43
N ILE A 50 -7.67 -8.73 5.52
CA ILE A 50 -7.49 -7.42 6.15
C ILE A 50 -6.84 -6.44 5.17
N ALA A 51 -5.77 -6.84 4.49
CA ALA A 51 -5.07 -5.99 3.53
C ALA A 51 -5.96 -5.61 2.33
N ALA A 52 -6.73 -6.55 1.80
CA ALA A 52 -7.69 -6.28 0.73
C ALA A 52 -8.74 -5.25 1.16
N ARG A 53 -9.27 -5.38 2.39
CA ARG A 53 -10.25 -4.42 2.90
C ARG A 53 -9.66 -3.05 3.22
N GLU A 54 -8.47 -3.01 3.83
CA GLU A 54 -7.72 -1.76 4.05
C GLU A 54 -7.49 -1.03 2.71
N ARG A 55 -7.20 -1.76 1.63
CA ARG A 55 -7.04 -1.22 0.27
C ARG A 55 -8.34 -0.63 -0.28
N GLU A 56 -9.45 -1.36 -0.21
CA GLU A 56 -10.77 -0.87 -0.64
C GLU A 56 -11.16 0.42 0.07
N LEU A 57 -10.91 0.50 1.39
CA LEU A 57 -11.16 1.70 2.16
C LEU A 57 -10.24 2.84 1.71
N ALA A 58 -8.94 2.58 1.49
CA ALA A 58 -8.00 3.60 1.02
C ALA A 58 -8.41 4.18 -0.35
N ASP A 59 -8.75 3.31 -1.31
CA ASP A 59 -9.20 3.71 -2.64
C ASP A 59 -10.52 4.54 -2.57
N ALA A 60 -11.47 4.15 -1.70
CA ALA A 60 -12.71 4.91 -1.48
C ALA A 60 -12.49 6.30 -0.86
N ALA A 61 -11.39 6.50 -0.12
CA ALA A 61 -11.00 7.82 0.40
C ALA A 61 -10.13 8.63 -0.57
N GLY A 62 -9.82 8.10 -1.76
CA GLY A 62 -8.91 8.75 -2.70
C GLY A 62 -7.46 8.80 -2.21
N ALA A 63 -7.07 7.92 -1.28
CA ALA A 63 -5.69 7.84 -0.83
C ALA A 63 -4.82 7.26 -1.95
N VAL A 64 -3.84 8.04 -2.40
CA VAL A 64 -2.88 7.57 -3.40
C VAL A 64 -1.92 6.60 -2.73
N PRO A 65 -1.67 5.39 -3.28
CA PRO A 65 -0.63 4.52 -2.76
C PRO A 65 0.73 5.22 -2.85
N GLU A 66 1.32 5.56 -1.71
CA GLU A 66 2.71 5.99 -1.64
C GLU A 66 3.59 4.78 -2.00
N ARG A 67 4.17 4.82 -3.20
CA ARG A 67 5.21 3.87 -3.60
C ARG A 67 6.54 4.39 -3.05
N PRO A 68 7.22 3.66 -2.16
CA PRO A 68 8.55 4.05 -1.72
C PRO A 68 9.46 4.18 -2.94
N TYR A 69 10.22 5.27 -2.99
CA TYR A 69 11.25 5.50 -3.98
C TYR A 69 12.62 5.47 -3.31
N PHE A 70 13.65 5.02 -4.03
CA PHE A 70 15.01 5.14 -3.54
C PHE A 70 15.46 6.61 -3.57
N ALA A 71 16.33 7.02 -2.66
CA ALA A 71 16.79 8.41 -2.56
C ALA A 71 17.50 8.91 -3.84
N ASP A 72 18.09 7.99 -4.61
CA ASP A 72 18.78 8.20 -5.87
C ASP A 72 17.87 7.99 -7.11
N GLN A 73 16.61 7.58 -6.92
CA GLN A 73 15.69 7.34 -8.02
C GLN A 73 15.25 8.67 -8.67
N GLN A 74 15.52 8.81 -9.97
CA GLN A 74 14.98 9.95 -10.74
C GLN A 74 13.46 9.78 -10.93
N PRO A 75 12.66 10.85 -10.72
CA PRO A 75 11.22 10.81 -10.96
C PRO A 75 10.90 10.45 -12.41
N ALA A 76 9.88 9.60 -12.62
CA ALA A 76 9.45 9.17 -13.96
C ALA A 76 8.87 10.31 -14.82
N ALA A 77 8.47 11.42 -14.21
CA ALA A 77 7.94 12.58 -14.91
C ALA A 77 8.62 13.85 -14.39
N SER A 78 9.15 14.66 -15.31
CA SER A 78 9.59 16.02 -15.02
C SER A 78 8.38 16.96 -15.14
N VAL A 79 8.01 17.60 -14.03
CA VAL A 79 6.93 18.58 -14.05
C VAL A 79 7.48 19.85 -14.72
N VAL A 80 6.99 20.16 -15.90
CA VAL A 80 7.28 21.41 -16.61
C VAL A 80 6.09 22.36 -16.48
N SER A 81 6.36 23.64 -16.18
CA SER A 81 5.29 24.65 -16.17
C SER A 81 4.78 24.87 -17.59
N ILE A 82 3.46 24.90 -17.75
CA ILE A 82 2.77 25.18 -19.01
C ILE A 82 3.16 26.56 -19.56
N ASP A 83 3.48 27.53 -18.70
CA ASP A 83 3.88 28.89 -19.11
C ASP A 83 5.16 28.91 -19.95
N LYS A 84 6.00 27.86 -19.84
CA LYS A 84 7.27 27.75 -20.58
C LYS A 84 7.11 27.09 -21.95
N ILE A 85 5.93 26.58 -22.28
CA ILE A 85 5.65 25.95 -23.58
C ILE A 85 5.26 27.07 -24.54
N GLY A 86 6.25 27.64 -25.24
CA GLY A 86 6.01 28.63 -26.29
C GLY A 86 5.16 28.04 -27.43
N ARG A 87 4.19 28.81 -27.95
CA ARG A 87 3.40 28.41 -29.12
C ARG A 87 4.33 28.26 -30.33
N ILE A 88 4.36 27.07 -30.92
CA ILE A 88 5.03 26.82 -32.19
C ILE A 88 4.31 27.65 -33.27
N LYS A 89 5.02 28.59 -33.90
CA LYS A 89 4.51 29.31 -35.06
C LYS A 89 4.54 28.36 -36.27
N PRO A 90 3.47 28.27 -37.08
CA PRO A 90 3.50 27.51 -38.32
C PRO A 90 4.60 28.08 -39.23
N GLN A 91 5.45 27.23 -39.80
CA GLN A 91 6.36 27.60 -40.87
C GLN A 91 5.54 27.73 -42.16
N ASP A 92 5.54 28.93 -42.75
CA ASP A 92 5.00 29.13 -44.08
C ASP A 92 5.90 28.40 -45.10
N PRO A 93 5.33 27.70 -46.10
CA PRO A 93 6.09 27.00 -47.12
C PRO A 93 6.83 28.00 -48.01
N GLU A 94 8.16 27.85 -48.13
CA GLU A 94 9.00 28.62 -49.06
C GLU A 94 8.61 28.28 -50.53
N GLU A 95 8.34 29.33 -51.32
CA GLU A 95 8.15 29.29 -52.79
C GLU A 95 9.48 29.15 -53.56
#